data_AF-A0A6L8K8H7-F1
#
_entry.id   AF-A0A6L8K8H7-F1
#
_cell.length_a   1.000
_cell.length_b   1.000
_cell.length_c   1.000
_cell.angle_alpha   90.00
_cell.angle_beta   90.00
_cell.angle_gamma   90.00
#
_symmetry.space_group_name_H-M   'P 1'
#
loop_
_entity.id
_entity.type
_entity.pdbx_description
1 polymer ?
#
loop_
_entity_poly.entity_id
_entity_poly.type
_entity_poly.pdbx_seq_one_letter_code
_entity_poly.pdbx_strand_id
1 'polypeptide(L)'
;MRLSDFIDSHIQEILTEWDAFAATELPSAAKMDVLSLRHHAPQILQAICDDLRQPQTEANRTAKSHGLAAISPNAPHTAAEVHVALRAQDGFSMTQLVSEYRALRTSVLRLWMAMKYSLSEDSAADDVMRFNEAIDQAIVESVDFFGQELASERAVREEINQELERNRGRLEYASRLSNVGFWYCDLPFDVLEWDDQVKEHFFFEPSVRVTIEDFYDRIHPEDREPTQRAIAASISNQNAYDIVYRTVAPLTGSIKWIRALGGTGYASDGTIAVARTFGLFFATAIAELLGCYLPLLWLSGRGSAWLALPAALSLMVFVWLLTLHPDASGRVYATYGAIYIATAIGWLYFVDGVTPSWNDYVGVGLALAGAGTIALGQR
;
A
#
# COMPACT_ATOMS: atom_id res chain seq x y z
N MET A 1 31.92 -43.10 1.08
CA MET A 1 30.45 -43.00 1.06
C MET A 1 30.06 -42.38 -0.27
N ARG A 2 29.09 -42.96 -1.00
CA ARG A 2 28.62 -42.37 -2.27
C ARG A 2 28.03 -40.99 -2.01
N LEU A 3 28.02 -40.13 -3.01
CA LEU A 3 27.55 -38.75 -2.87
C LEU A 3 26.05 -38.67 -2.52
N SER A 4 25.21 -39.55 -3.07
CA SER A 4 23.78 -39.59 -2.75
C SER A 4 23.53 -39.94 -1.28
N ASP A 5 24.26 -40.90 -0.71
CA ASP A 5 24.16 -41.26 0.71
C ASP A 5 24.66 -40.13 1.62
N PHE A 6 25.66 -39.38 1.16
CA PHE A 6 26.15 -38.20 1.86
C PHE A 6 25.08 -37.11 1.94
N ILE A 7 24.47 -36.76 0.81
CA ILE A 7 23.46 -35.70 0.73
C ILE A 7 22.28 -36.03 1.66
N ASP A 8 21.78 -37.27 1.62
CA ASP A 8 20.66 -37.70 2.47
C ASP A 8 21.00 -37.61 3.97
N SER A 9 22.22 -37.98 4.35
CA SER A 9 22.65 -37.99 5.76
C SER A 9 23.02 -36.62 6.30
N HIS A 10 23.39 -35.67 5.45
CA HIS A 10 23.89 -34.33 5.83
C HIS A 10 23.05 -33.18 5.27
N ILE A 11 21.80 -33.45 4.88
CA ILE A 11 20.93 -32.45 4.21
C ILE A 11 20.79 -31.15 5.02
N GLN A 12 20.68 -31.22 6.35
CA GLN A 12 20.54 -30.05 7.20
C GLN A 12 21.81 -29.18 7.24
N GLU A 13 23.00 -29.81 7.20
CA GLU A 13 24.28 -29.11 7.17
C GLU A 13 24.48 -28.41 5.81
N ILE A 14 24.12 -29.11 4.72
CA ILE A 14 24.15 -28.57 3.36
C ILE A 14 23.25 -27.34 3.25
N LEU A 15 22.00 -27.43 3.73
CA LEU A 15 21.04 -26.32 3.67
C LEU A 15 21.51 -25.12 4.51
N THR A 16 22.09 -25.37 5.69
CA THR A 16 22.62 -24.32 6.55
C THR A 16 23.78 -23.57 5.87
N GLU A 17 24.68 -24.31 5.21
CA GLU A 17 25.78 -23.71 4.45
C GLU A 17 25.29 -22.95 3.22
N TRP A 18 24.31 -23.50 2.51
CA TRP A 18 23.68 -22.87 1.36
C TRP A 18 23.00 -21.54 1.74
N ASP A 19 22.24 -21.51 2.84
CA ASP A 19 21.60 -20.29 3.33
C ASP A 19 22.62 -19.20 3.65
N ALA A 20 23.72 -19.57 4.33
CA ALA A 20 24.77 -18.63 4.68
C ALA A 20 25.40 -17.99 3.43
N PHE A 21 25.54 -18.77 2.36
CA PHE A 21 26.08 -18.30 1.08
C PHE A 21 25.06 -17.48 0.27
N ALA A 22 23.79 -17.91 0.26
CA ALA A 22 22.69 -17.18 -0.37
C ALA A 22 22.51 -15.79 0.27
N ALA A 23 22.60 -15.71 1.60
CA ALA A 23 22.52 -14.44 2.33
C ALA A 23 23.65 -13.46 2.00
N THR A 24 24.84 -13.94 1.60
CA THR A 24 25.98 -13.08 1.23
C THR A 24 25.92 -12.56 -0.20
N GLU A 25 25.35 -13.32 -1.13
CA GLU A 25 25.34 -12.98 -2.57
C GLU A 25 24.02 -12.32 -3.03
N LEU A 26 22.98 -12.28 -2.18
CA LEU A 26 21.63 -11.81 -2.52
C LEU A 26 21.11 -10.76 -1.53
N PRO A 27 21.49 -9.47 -1.65
CA PRO A 27 21.01 -8.41 -0.74
C PRO A 27 19.49 -8.22 -0.74
N SER A 28 18.81 -8.55 -1.86
CA SER A 28 17.35 -8.51 -1.98
C SER A 28 16.65 -9.68 -1.27
N ALA A 29 17.33 -10.80 -1.06
CA ALA A 29 16.81 -11.92 -0.27
C ALA A 29 16.72 -11.58 1.23
N ALA A 30 17.45 -10.55 1.71
CA ALA A 30 17.41 -10.10 3.10
C ALA A 30 16.06 -9.48 3.52
N LYS A 31 15.19 -9.12 2.55
CA LYS A 31 13.83 -8.60 2.80
C LYS A 31 12.75 -9.68 2.76
N MET A 32 13.11 -10.89 2.35
CA MET A 32 12.16 -11.99 2.15
C MET A 32 12.14 -12.89 3.38
N ASP A 33 11.01 -13.54 3.64
CA ASP A 33 10.94 -14.51 4.73
C ASP A 33 11.94 -15.64 4.45
N VAL A 34 12.96 -15.78 5.30
CA VAL A 34 14.04 -16.77 5.19
C VAL A 34 13.47 -18.20 5.12
N LEU A 35 12.26 -18.41 5.64
CA LEU A 35 11.53 -19.68 5.54
C LEU A 35 11.09 -20.03 4.11
N SER A 36 10.77 -19.06 3.25
CA SER A 36 10.38 -19.29 1.85
C SER A 36 11.57 -19.75 0.98
N LEU A 37 12.80 -19.43 1.38
CA LEU A 37 14.00 -19.85 0.65
C LEU A 37 14.29 -21.35 0.82
N ARG A 38 14.16 -21.86 2.05
CA ARG A 38 14.51 -23.25 2.42
C ARG A 38 13.57 -24.32 1.90
N HIS A 39 12.32 -23.99 1.65
CA HIS A 39 11.28 -25.00 1.53
C HIS A 39 11.42 -25.93 0.31
N HIS A 40 12.23 -25.56 -0.69
CA HIS A 40 12.33 -26.27 -1.98
C HIS A 40 13.71 -26.87 -2.30
N ALA A 41 14.78 -26.39 -1.66
CA ALA A 41 16.12 -26.96 -1.81
C ALA A 41 16.22 -28.46 -1.41
N PRO A 42 15.53 -28.94 -0.35
CA PRO A 42 15.49 -30.37 -0.03
C PRO A 42 14.94 -31.23 -1.16
N GLN A 43 13.88 -30.78 -1.84
CA GLN A 43 13.21 -31.51 -2.90
C GLN A 43 14.08 -31.57 -4.16
N ILE A 44 14.81 -30.50 -4.46
CA ILE A 44 15.83 -30.48 -5.53
C ILE A 44 16.93 -31.49 -5.22
N LEU A 45 17.48 -31.46 -3.99
CA LEU A 45 18.52 -32.41 -3.58
C LEU A 45 18.03 -33.86 -3.60
N GLN A 46 16.80 -34.11 -3.18
CA GLN A 46 16.20 -35.44 -3.23
C GLN A 46 16.07 -35.94 -4.68
N ALA A 47 15.55 -35.09 -5.58
CA ALA A 47 15.44 -35.43 -7.00
C ALA A 47 16.81 -35.75 -7.62
N ILE A 48 17.85 -35.02 -7.24
CA ILE A 48 19.23 -35.28 -7.67
C ILE A 48 19.75 -36.60 -7.08
N CYS A 49 19.48 -36.89 -5.81
CA CYS A 49 19.89 -38.16 -5.17
C CYS A 49 19.22 -39.37 -5.80
N ASP A 50 17.95 -39.24 -6.14
CA ASP A 50 17.19 -40.27 -6.83
C ASP A 50 17.75 -40.51 -8.24
N ASP A 51 18.16 -39.46 -8.96
CA ASP A 51 18.85 -39.57 -10.25
C ASP A 51 20.23 -40.24 -10.13
N LEU A 52 21.03 -39.86 -9.13
CA LEU A 52 22.35 -40.46 -8.86
C LEU A 52 22.28 -41.96 -8.59
N ARG A 53 21.17 -42.44 -8.01
CA ARG A 53 20.94 -43.86 -7.71
C ARG A 53 20.49 -44.67 -8.92
N GLN A 54 20.05 -44.02 -10.00
CA GLN A 54 19.57 -44.72 -11.18
C GLN A 54 20.73 -45.25 -12.05
N PRO A 55 20.58 -46.45 -12.64
CA PRO A 55 21.52 -46.95 -13.63
C PRO A 55 21.43 -46.09 -14.91
N GLN A 56 22.58 -45.59 -15.36
CA GLN A 56 22.68 -44.71 -16.53
C GLN A 56 23.48 -45.40 -17.63
N THR A 57 22.95 -45.38 -18.86
CA THR A 57 23.65 -45.85 -20.05
C THR A 57 24.53 -44.73 -20.64
N GLU A 58 25.55 -45.10 -21.41
CA GLU A 58 26.43 -44.12 -22.06
C GLU A 58 25.65 -43.18 -23.01
N ALA A 59 24.66 -43.70 -23.72
CA ALA A 59 23.76 -42.91 -24.56
C ALA A 59 22.94 -41.88 -23.74
N ASN A 60 22.45 -42.28 -22.56
CA ASN A 60 21.73 -41.36 -21.66
C ASN A 60 22.67 -40.29 -21.08
N ARG A 61 23.94 -40.65 -20.81
CA ARG A 61 24.99 -39.71 -20.36
C ARG A 61 25.31 -38.66 -21.42
N THR A 62 25.50 -39.07 -22.66
CA THR A 62 25.71 -38.11 -23.78
C THR A 62 24.49 -37.22 -24.00
N ALA A 63 23.27 -37.76 -23.93
CA ALA A 63 22.06 -36.96 -24.08
C ALA A 63 21.89 -35.93 -22.95
N LYS A 64 22.10 -36.32 -21.69
CA LYS A 64 22.04 -35.42 -20.53
C LYS A 64 23.10 -34.31 -20.60
N SER A 65 24.34 -34.63 -20.95
CA SER A 65 25.40 -33.62 -21.06
C SER A 65 25.19 -32.60 -22.18
N HIS A 66 24.39 -32.95 -23.19
CA HIS A 66 23.95 -32.03 -24.25
C HIS A 66 22.61 -31.32 -23.95
N GLY A 67 22.02 -31.54 -22.77
CA GLY A 67 20.71 -30.97 -22.41
C GLY A 67 19.53 -31.55 -23.19
N LEU A 68 19.70 -32.73 -23.81
CA LEU A 68 18.71 -33.42 -24.64
C LEU A 68 17.98 -34.54 -23.88
N ALA A 69 18.08 -34.56 -22.56
CA ALA A 69 17.37 -35.53 -21.74
C ALA A 69 15.85 -35.38 -21.93
N ALA A 70 15.15 -36.49 -22.11
CA ALA A 70 13.70 -36.48 -22.30
C ALA A 70 13.02 -35.99 -21.02
N ILE A 71 12.64 -34.71 -20.99
CA ILE A 71 11.69 -34.16 -20.03
C ILE A 71 10.38 -34.91 -20.29
N SER A 72 9.86 -35.64 -19.31
CA SER A 72 8.58 -36.35 -19.46
C SER A 72 7.46 -35.31 -19.57
N PRO A 73 6.79 -35.16 -20.72
CA PRO A 73 5.83 -34.07 -20.94
C PRO A 73 4.53 -34.21 -20.12
N ASN A 74 4.38 -35.30 -19.35
CA ASN A 74 3.21 -35.60 -18.51
C ASN A 74 3.58 -35.80 -17.03
N ALA A 75 4.82 -35.52 -16.60
CA ALA A 75 5.14 -35.54 -15.18
C ALA A 75 4.55 -34.29 -14.49
N PRO A 76 4.02 -34.40 -13.26
CA PRO A 76 3.71 -33.22 -12.45
C PRO A 76 4.98 -32.36 -12.31
N HIS A 77 4.80 -31.04 -12.13
CA HIS A 77 5.89 -30.07 -12.09
C HIS A 77 7.09 -30.59 -11.30
N THR A 78 8.29 -30.49 -11.89
CA THR A 78 9.49 -30.99 -11.22
C THR A 78 9.86 -30.11 -10.02
N ALA A 79 10.72 -30.61 -9.13
CA ALA A 79 11.18 -29.84 -7.99
C ALA A 79 11.88 -28.53 -8.43
N ALA A 80 12.54 -28.54 -9.59
CA ALA A 80 13.16 -27.38 -10.20
C ALA A 80 12.11 -26.37 -10.71
N GLU A 81 11.08 -26.84 -11.43
CA GLU A 81 9.98 -25.97 -11.92
C GLU A 81 9.20 -25.33 -10.76
N VAL A 82 8.83 -26.09 -9.74
CA VAL A 82 8.10 -25.57 -8.56
C VAL A 82 8.95 -24.53 -7.82
N HIS A 83 10.25 -24.81 -7.64
CA HIS A 83 11.18 -23.87 -7.02
C HIS A 83 11.23 -22.53 -7.79
N VAL A 84 11.32 -22.61 -9.12
CA VAL A 84 11.38 -21.43 -9.99
C VAL A 84 10.08 -20.63 -10.00
N ALA A 85 8.93 -21.29 -10.07
CA ALA A 85 7.63 -20.61 -10.06
C ALA A 85 7.48 -19.71 -8.83
N LEU A 86 7.91 -20.19 -7.67
CA LEU A 86 7.89 -19.42 -6.43
C LEU A 86 8.93 -18.29 -6.44
N ARG A 87 10.13 -18.54 -6.98
CA ARG A 87 11.16 -17.50 -7.13
C ARG A 87 10.72 -16.37 -8.06
N ALA A 88 9.98 -16.67 -9.12
CA ALA A 88 9.39 -15.67 -10.00
C ALA A 88 8.37 -14.78 -9.28
N GLN A 89 7.47 -15.38 -8.48
CA GLN A 89 6.50 -14.65 -7.64
C GLN A 89 7.19 -13.75 -6.60
N ASP A 90 8.31 -14.23 -6.09
CA ASP A 90 9.17 -13.52 -5.15
C ASP A 90 10.05 -12.43 -5.81
N GLY A 91 9.96 -12.26 -7.13
CA GLY A 91 10.68 -11.23 -7.87
C GLY A 91 12.17 -11.50 -8.06
N PHE A 92 12.61 -12.76 -7.97
CA PHE A 92 13.99 -13.13 -8.28
C PHE A 92 14.32 -12.88 -9.75
N SER A 93 15.54 -12.46 -10.01
CA SER A 93 16.08 -12.43 -11.37
C SER A 93 16.71 -13.78 -11.76
N MET A 94 16.80 -14.03 -13.06
CA MET A 94 17.46 -15.23 -13.61
C MET A 94 18.88 -15.41 -13.08
N THR A 95 19.65 -14.32 -12.96
CA THR A 95 21.03 -14.39 -12.44
C THR A 95 21.07 -14.87 -11.00
N GLN A 96 20.10 -14.46 -10.18
CA GLN A 96 20.01 -14.88 -8.78
C GLN A 96 19.64 -16.36 -8.67
N LEU A 97 18.69 -16.81 -9.49
CA LEU A 97 18.30 -18.21 -9.58
C LEU A 97 19.51 -19.11 -9.93
N VAL A 98 20.28 -18.76 -10.97
CA VAL A 98 21.48 -19.50 -11.35
C VAL A 98 22.53 -19.47 -10.23
N SER A 99 22.67 -18.35 -9.53
CA SER A 99 23.58 -18.23 -8.38
C SER A 99 23.17 -19.14 -7.21
N GLU A 100 21.88 -19.33 -6.93
CA GLU A 100 21.41 -20.27 -5.90
C GLU A 100 21.85 -21.71 -6.20
N TYR A 101 21.72 -22.16 -7.45
CA TYR A 101 22.19 -23.49 -7.86
C TYR A 101 23.72 -23.62 -7.79
N ARG A 102 24.46 -22.56 -8.15
CA ARG A 102 25.93 -22.53 -8.02
C ARG A 102 26.37 -22.63 -6.56
N ALA A 103 25.68 -21.92 -5.67
CA ALA A 103 25.91 -21.99 -4.23
C ALA A 103 25.66 -23.41 -3.72
N LEU A 104 24.50 -24.00 -4.07
CA LEU A 104 24.11 -25.34 -3.65
C LEU A 104 25.14 -26.40 -4.07
N ARG A 105 25.55 -26.38 -5.36
CA ARG A 105 26.60 -27.26 -5.89
C ARG A 105 27.90 -27.12 -5.12
N THR A 106 28.30 -25.88 -4.82
CA THR A 106 29.54 -25.61 -4.07
C THR A 106 29.45 -26.16 -2.66
N SER A 107 28.33 -25.96 -1.96
CA SER A 107 28.12 -26.44 -0.60
C SER A 107 28.18 -27.96 -0.51
N VAL A 108 27.47 -28.65 -1.41
CA VAL A 108 27.45 -30.12 -1.46
C VAL A 108 28.86 -30.67 -1.71
N LEU A 109 29.55 -30.22 -2.75
CA LEU A 109 30.86 -30.76 -3.13
C LEU A 109 31.93 -30.44 -2.08
N ARG A 110 31.91 -29.24 -1.51
CA ARG A 110 32.88 -28.82 -0.48
C ARG A 110 32.74 -29.65 0.79
N LEU A 111 31.52 -29.81 1.30
CA LEU A 111 31.27 -30.60 2.51
C LEU A 111 31.60 -32.08 2.27
N TRP A 112 31.24 -32.64 1.11
CA TRP A 112 31.53 -34.03 0.78
C TRP A 112 33.04 -34.29 0.67
N MET A 113 33.79 -33.41 -0.01
CA MET A 113 35.25 -33.54 -0.13
C MET A 113 35.99 -33.36 1.20
N ALA A 114 35.44 -32.56 2.13
CA ALA A 114 36.01 -32.40 3.46
C ALA A 114 35.93 -33.69 4.29
N MET A 115 34.95 -34.54 4.00
CA MET A 115 34.83 -35.85 4.61
C MET A 115 35.77 -36.84 3.93
N LYS A 116 36.94 -37.07 4.53
CA LYS A 116 37.96 -38.03 4.05
C LYS A 116 37.39 -39.46 4.01
N TYR A 117 36.80 -39.87 2.89
CA TYR A 117 36.26 -41.23 2.69
C TYR A 117 37.14 -42.11 1.79
N SER A 118 37.05 -43.42 1.99
CA SER A 118 37.77 -44.46 1.26
C SER A 118 37.01 -44.95 0.01
N LEU A 119 36.72 -44.06 -0.94
CA LEU A 119 36.27 -44.49 -2.28
C LEU A 119 37.47 -44.64 -3.21
N SER A 120 37.35 -45.49 -4.23
CA SER A 120 38.28 -45.44 -5.36
C SER A 120 38.12 -44.10 -6.08
N GLU A 121 39.22 -43.54 -6.58
CA GLU A 121 39.22 -42.25 -7.31
C GLU A 121 38.18 -42.26 -8.45
N ASP A 122 38.06 -43.38 -9.17
CA ASP A 122 37.09 -43.54 -10.27
C ASP A 122 35.62 -43.44 -9.82
N SER A 123 35.28 -44.00 -8.66
CA SER A 123 33.90 -43.95 -8.13
C SER A 123 33.55 -42.56 -7.63
N ALA A 124 34.52 -41.81 -7.11
CA ALA A 124 34.31 -40.45 -6.64
C ALA A 124 34.16 -39.49 -7.83
N ALA A 125 34.97 -39.67 -8.88
CA ALA A 125 34.88 -38.88 -10.10
C ALA A 125 33.53 -39.06 -10.82
N ASP A 126 33.01 -40.30 -10.90
CA ASP A 126 31.69 -40.57 -11.51
C ASP A 126 30.54 -39.88 -10.75
N ASP A 127 30.55 -39.92 -9.42
CA ASP A 127 29.53 -39.24 -8.60
C ASP A 127 29.54 -37.72 -8.81
N VAL A 128 30.72 -37.10 -8.87
CA VAL A 128 30.85 -35.65 -9.13
C VAL A 128 30.33 -35.29 -10.52
N MET A 129 30.68 -36.09 -11.54
CA MET A 129 30.24 -35.84 -12.91
C MET A 129 28.73 -35.94 -13.02
N ARG A 130 28.12 -37.00 -12.49
CA ARG A 130 26.65 -37.18 -12.50
C ARG A 130 25.93 -36.11 -11.70
N PHE A 131 26.50 -35.67 -10.58
CA PHE A 131 25.92 -34.58 -9.79
C PHE A 131 25.94 -33.25 -10.54
N ASN A 132 27.06 -32.94 -11.22
CA ASN A 132 27.14 -31.75 -12.06
C ASN A 132 26.13 -31.81 -13.22
N GLU A 133 25.99 -32.96 -13.89
CA GLU A 133 24.98 -33.17 -14.93
C GLU A 133 23.56 -32.92 -14.39
N ALA A 134 23.22 -33.45 -13.21
CA ALA A 134 21.90 -33.29 -12.61
C ALA A 134 21.61 -31.82 -12.20
N ILE A 135 22.61 -31.11 -11.67
CA ILE A 135 22.49 -29.67 -11.37
C ILE A 135 22.32 -28.86 -12.65
N ASP A 136 23.13 -29.12 -13.68
CA ASP A 136 23.08 -28.37 -14.93
C ASP A 136 21.73 -28.61 -15.64
N GLN A 137 21.19 -29.84 -15.60
CA GLN A 137 19.84 -30.14 -16.06
C GLN A 137 18.77 -29.36 -15.30
N ALA A 138 18.85 -29.34 -13.96
CA ALA A 138 17.91 -28.58 -13.14
C ALA A 138 17.98 -27.06 -13.43
N ILE A 139 19.16 -26.52 -13.73
CA ILE A 139 19.34 -25.13 -14.15
C ILE A 139 18.67 -24.87 -15.50
N VAL A 140 18.89 -25.72 -16.50
CA VAL A 140 18.31 -25.55 -17.84
C VAL A 140 16.78 -25.58 -17.77
N GLU A 141 16.23 -26.58 -17.09
CA GLU A 141 14.79 -26.70 -16.87
C GLU A 141 14.22 -25.47 -16.13
N SER A 142 14.94 -25.03 -15.11
CA SER A 142 14.59 -23.83 -14.34
C SER A 142 14.56 -22.57 -15.20
N VAL A 143 15.56 -22.39 -16.07
CA VAL A 143 15.69 -21.23 -16.97
C VAL A 143 14.57 -21.21 -18.01
N ASP A 144 14.27 -22.37 -18.60
CA ASP A 144 13.22 -22.48 -19.62
C ASP A 144 11.83 -22.21 -19.01
N PHE A 145 11.54 -22.81 -17.85
CA PHE A 145 10.26 -22.59 -17.16
C PHE A 145 10.11 -21.13 -16.72
N PHE A 146 11.15 -20.53 -16.14
CA PHE A 146 11.15 -19.12 -15.75
C PHE A 146 10.90 -18.18 -16.95
N GLY A 147 11.51 -18.49 -18.09
CA GLY A 147 11.32 -17.74 -19.33
C GLY A 147 9.88 -17.81 -19.84
N GLN A 148 9.25 -18.99 -19.77
CA GLN A 148 7.84 -19.18 -20.13
C GLN A 148 6.89 -18.43 -19.20
N GLU A 149 7.13 -18.49 -17.89
CA GLU A 149 6.30 -17.81 -16.88
C GLU A 149 6.38 -16.29 -17.02
N LEU A 150 7.58 -15.73 -17.21
CA LEU A 150 7.72 -14.29 -17.47
C LEU A 150 7.06 -13.86 -18.80
N ALA A 151 7.09 -14.72 -19.82
CA ALA A 151 6.44 -14.43 -21.09
C ALA A 151 4.92 -14.44 -20.96
N SER A 152 4.35 -15.39 -20.19
CA SER A 152 2.92 -15.49 -19.94
C SER A 152 2.42 -14.29 -19.12
N GLU A 153 3.12 -13.92 -18.05
CA GLU A 153 2.79 -12.75 -17.23
C GLU A 153 2.81 -11.46 -18.06
N ARG A 154 3.84 -11.28 -18.89
CA ARG A 154 3.94 -10.13 -19.79
C ARG A 154 2.81 -10.09 -20.82
N ALA A 155 2.44 -11.23 -21.39
CA ALA A 155 1.35 -11.31 -22.36
C ALA A 155 0.01 -10.92 -21.72
N VAL A 156 -0.30 -11.45 -20.53
CA VAL A 156 -1.52 -11.10 -19.78
C VAL A 156 -1.52 -9.60 -19.43
N ARG A 157 -0.40 -9.06 -18.96
CA ARG A 157 -0.30 -7.64 -18.63
C ARG A 157 -0.48 -6.75 -19.85
N GLU A 158 0.07 -7.14 -20.99
CA GLU A 158 -0.09 -6.42 -22.25
C GLU A 158 -1.54 -6.46 -22.74
N GLU A 159 -2.21 -7.60 -22.64
CA GLU A 159 -3.64 -7.72 -22.98
C GLU A 159 -4.51 -6.82 -22.10
N ILE A 160 -4.28 -6.82 -20.79
CA ILE A 160 -4.98 -5.94 -19.83
C ILE A 160 -4.75 -4.46 -20.17
N ASN A 161 -3.50 -4.07 -20.46
CA ASN A 161 -3.19 -2.69 -20.82
C ASN A 161 -3.86 -2.28 -22.13
N GLN A 162 -3.84 -3.16 -23.15
CA GLN A 162 -4.50 -2.89 -24.43
C GLN A 162 -6.02 -2.77 -24.27
N GLU A 163 -6.64 -3.62 -23.46
CA GLU A 163 -8.07 -3.53 -23.18
C GLU A 163 -8.40 -2.25 -22.39
N LEU A 164 -7.57 -1.89 -21.41
CA LEU A 164 -7.70 -0.66 -20.64
C LEU A 164 -7.62 0.57 -21.56
N GLU A 165 -6.62 0.65 -22.42
CA GLU A 165 -6.46 1.77 -23.38
C GLU A 165 -7.62 1.81 -24.38
N ARG A 166 -8.09 0.65 -24.86
CA ARG A 166 -9.25 0.57 -25.76
C ARG A 166 -10.53 1.06 -25.06
N ASN A 167 -10.75 0.68 -23.82
CA ASN A 167 -11.92 1.10 -23.04
C ASN A 167 -11.84 2.57 -22.66
N ARG A 168 -10.65 3.04 -22.24
CA ARG A 168 -10.38 4.46 -21.97
C ARG A 168 -10.64 5.31 -23.21
N GLY A 169 -10.10 4.94 -24.37
CA GLY A 169 -10.33 5.67 -25.62
C GLY A 169 -11.80 5.71 -26.04
N ARG A 170 -12.56 4.63 -25.82
CA ARG A 170 -14.02 4.61 -26.06
C ARG A 170 -14.77 5.54 -25.11
N LEU A 171 -14.42 5.54 -23.83
CA LEU A 171 -15.02 6.41 -22.81
C LEU A 171 -14.72 7.89 -23.12
N GLU A 172 -13.46 8.23 -23.41
CA GLU A 172 -13.06 9.59 -23.80
C GLU A 172 -13.77 10.06 -25.07
N TYR A 173 -13.92 9.19 -26.08
CA TYR A 173 -14.66 9.50 -27.30
C TYR A 173 -16.15 9.75 -27.04
N ALA A 174 -16.81 8.89 -26.26
CA ALA A 174 -18.22 9.05 -25.89
C ALA A 174 -18.44 10.30 -25.03
N SER A 175 -17.57 10.56 -24.06
CA SER A 175 -17.59 11.75 -23.20
C SER A 175 -17.53 13.03 -24.03
N ARG A 176 -16.53 13.12 -24.93
CA ARG A 176 -16.35 14.27 -25.83
C ARG A 176 -17.53 14.49 -26.79
N LEU A 177 -18.09 13.43 -27.36
CA LEU A 177 -19.26 13.56 -28.26
C LEU A 177 -20.53 13.99 -27.53
N SER A 178 -20.70 13.53 -26.29
CA SER A 178 -21.86 13.86 -25.47
C SER A 178 -21.72 15.20 -24.73
N ASN A 179 -20.55 15.85 -24.83
CA ASN A 179 -20.20 17.08 -24.11
C ASN A 179 -20.38 16.93 -22.59
N VAL A 180 -20.12 15.73 -22.07
CA VAL A 180 -20.17 15.40 -20.64
C VAL A 180 -18.78 15.61 -20.06
N GLY A 181 -18.68 16.28 -18.92
CA GLY A 181 -17.44 16.37 -18.15
C GLY A 181 -17.55 15.58 -16.85
N PHE A 182 -16.41 15.15 -16.33
CA PHE A 182 -16.30 14.46 -15.05
C PHE A 182 -15.53 15.31 -14.05
N TRP A 183 -16.00 15.29 -12.81
CA TRP A 183 -15.37 15.95 -11.68
C TRP A 183 -15.30 15.00 -10.50
N TYR A 184 -14.21 15.11 -9.76
CA TYR A 184 -13.98 14.42 -8.49
C TYR A 184 -13.39 15.41 -7.48
N CYS A 185 -13.64 15.16 -6.20
CA CYS A 185 -13.04 15.93 -5.12
C CYS A 185 -13.08 15.10 -3.83
N ASP A 186 -11.94 15.00 -3.16
CA ASP A 186 -11.90 14.46 -1.80
C ASP A 186 -12.56 15.45 -0.82
N LEU A 187 -13.19 14.89 0.22
CA LEU A 187 -13.70 15.67 1.34
C LEU A 187 -12.64 15.75 2.46
N PRO A 188 -12.46 16.92 3.11
CA PRO A 188 -13.11 18.20 2.86
C PRO A 188 -12.65 18.83 1.54
N PHE A 189 -13.54 19.60 0.89
CA PHE A 189 -13.24 20.24 -0.40
C PHE A 189 -11.97 21.09 -0.33
N ASP A 190 -10.92 20.67 -1.03
CA ASP A 190 -9.70 21.47 -1.25
C ASP A 190 -9.58 21.74 -2.75
N VAL A 191 -9.02 20.77 -3.47
CA VAL A 191 -8.82 20.84 -4.92
C VAL A 191 -9.88 20.04 -5.65
N LEU A 192 -10.46 20.65 -6.67
CA LEU A 192 -11.37 19.95 -7.55
C LEU A 192 -10.58 19.31 -8.70
N GLU A 193 -10.69 17.98 -8.81
CA GLU A 193 -10.15 17.22 -9.93
C GLU A 193 -11.16 17.25 -11.08
N TRP A 194 -10.96 18.19 -12.00
CA TRP A 194 -11.80 18.36 -13.18
C TRP A 194 -11.07 17.92 -14.43
N ASP A 195 -11.78 17.21 -15.30
CA ASP A 195 -11.31 17.00 -16.66
C ASP A 195 -11.37 18.30 -17.49
N ASP A 196 -10.77 18.25 -18.69
CA ASP A 196 -10.72 19.40 -19.59
C ASP A 196 -12.11 19.88 -20.01
N GLN A 197 -13.09 18.97 -20.04
CA GLN A 197 -14.45 19.27 -20.48
C GLN A 197 -15.23 20.05 -19.41
N VAL A 198 -15.10 19.70 -18.12
CA VAL A 198 -15.63 20.51 -17.02
C VAL A 198 -14.94 21.87 -16.99
N LYS A 199 -13.61 21.93 -17.18
CA LYS A 199 -12.91 23.23 -17.24
C LYS A 199 -13.44 24.11 -18.37
N GLU A 200 -13.70 23.56 -19.55
CA GLU A 200 -14.34 24.26 -20.67
C GLU A 200 -15.74 24.80 -20.29
N HIS A 201 -16.57 23.98 -19.62
CA HIS A 201 -17.91 24.37 -19.18
C HIS A 201 -17.90 25.57 -18.22
N PHE A 202 -16.81 25.72 -17.46
CA PHE A 202 -16.59 26.78 -16.48
C PHE A 202 -15.66 27.91 -16.98
N PHE A 203 -15.31 27.92 -18.27
CA PHE A 203 -14.44 28.93 -18.88
C PHE A 203 -13.05 29.01 -18.24
N PHE A 204 -12.49 27.86 -17.83
CA PHE A 204 -11.11 27.72 -17.39
C PHE A 204 -10.23 27.16 -18.50
N GLU A 205 -8.93 27.47 -18.43
CA GLU A 205 -7.93 26.79 -19.24
C GLU A 205 -7.62 25.39 -18.66
N PRO A 206 -7.33 24.38 -19.51
CA PRO A 206 -7.07 23.01 -19.08
C PRO A 206 -6.01 22.84 -17.98
N SER A 207 -4.99 23.70 -17.96
CA SER A 207 -3.86 23.62 -17.02
C SER A 207 -4.14 24.24 -15.65
N VAL A 208 -5.24 24.97 -15.48
CA VAL A 208 -5.53 25.70 -14.24
C VAL A 208 -5.95 24.72 -13.14
N ARG A 209 -5.39 24.91 -11.94
CA ARG A 209 -5.87 24.27 -10.72
C ARG A 209 -7.10 25.03 -10.23
N VAL A 210 -8.17 24.31 -9.94
CA VAL A 210 -9.49 24.89 -9.58
C VAL A 210 -9.81 24.52 -8.14
N THR A 211 -10.15 25.51 -7.32
CA THR A 211 -10.65 25.31 -5.95
C THR A 211 -12.17 25.35 -5.89
N ILE A 212 -12.73 25.05 -4.71
CA ILE A 212 -14.18 25.16 -4.50
C ILE A 212 -14.67 26.62 -4.59
N GLU A 213 -13.83 27.59 -4.21
CA GLU A 213 -14.13 29.01 -4.37
C GLU A 213 -14.20 29.40 -5.85
N ASP A 214 -13.23 28.95 -6.66
CA ASP A 214 -13.21 29.19 -8.11
C ASP A 214 -14.48 28.66 -8.79
N PHE A 215 -14.96 27.50 -8.35
CA PHE A 215 -16.23 26.92 -8.80
C PHE A 215 -17.42 27.84 -8.52
N TYR A 216 -17.58 28.33 -7.29
CA TYR A 216 -18.69 29.21 -6.93
C TYR A 216 -18.57 30.59 -7.59
N ASP A 217 -17.36 31.09 -7.80
CA ASP A 217 -17.13 32.36 -8.49
C ASP A 217 -17.58 32.33 -9.94
N ARG A 218 -17.48 31.17 -10.60
CA ARG A 218 -17.98 30.95 -11.96
C ARG A 218 -19.48 30.68 -12.04
N ILE A 219 -20.17 30.42 -10.94
CA ILE A 219 -21.63 30.25 -10.93
C ILE A 219 -22.32 31.62 -10.88
N HIS A 220 -23.40 31.77 -11.66
CA HIS A 220 -24.24 32.97 -11.64
C HIS A 220 -24.74 33.26 -10.22
N PRO A 221 -24.72 34.53 -9.73
CA PRO A 221 -25.01 34.85 -8.33
C PRO A 221 -26.32 34.28 -7.77
N GLU A 222 -27.37 34.24 -8.59
CA GLU A 222 -28.68 33.68 -8.22
C GLU A 222 -28.67 32.15 -8.00
N ASP A 223 -27.74 31.44 -8.64
CA ASP A 223 -27.69 29.98 -8.64
C ASP A 223 -26.73 29.44 -7.57
N ARG A 224 -25.94 30.29 -6.91
CA ARG A 224 -24.94 29.91 -5.90
C ARG A 224 -25.55 29.26 -4.66
N GLU A 225 -26.49 29.95 -4.00
CA GLU A 225 -27.15 29.43 -2.78
C GLU A 225 -27.97 28.15 -3.06
N PRO A 226 -28.77 28.05 -4.15
CA PRO A 226 -29.38 26.78 -4.54
C PRO A 226 -28.38 25.64 -4.73
N THR A 227 -27.24 25.91 -5.37
CA THR A 227 -26.20 24.90 -5.64
C THR A 227 -25.52 24.42 -4.36
N GLN A 228 -25.14 25.34 -3.48
CA GLN A 228 -24.57 25.02 -2.17
C GLN A 228 -25.51 24.12 -1.36
N ARG A 229 -26.80 24.45 -1.31
CA ARG A 229 -27.79 23.65 -0.59
C ARG A 229 -27.96 22.25 -1.18
N ALA A 230 -27.96 22.11 -2.50
CA ALA A 230 -28.07 20.80 -3.15
C ALA A 230 -26.85 19.91 -2.84
N ILE A 231 -25.64 20.47 -2.90
CA ILE A 231 -24.40 19.76 -2.57
C ILE A 231 -24.37 19.39 -1.09
N ALA A 232 -24.68 20.33 -0.19
CA ALA A 232 -24.74 20.06 1.25
C ALA A 232 -25.77 18.96 1.59
N ALA A 233 -26.95 18.99 0.95
CA ALA A 233 -27.98 17.97 1.13
C ALA A 233 -27.53 16.60 0.59
N SER A 234 -26.77 16.56 -0.50
CA SER A 234 -26.18 15.32 -1.03
C SER A 234 -25.22 14.69 -0.03
N ILE A 235 -24.30 15.50 0.52
CA ILE A 235 -23.33 15.07 1.53
C ILE A 235 -24.02 14.60 2.81
N SER A 236 -25.04 15.33 3.28
CA SER A 236 -25.74 15.01 4.53
C SER A 236 -26.63 13.77 4.40
N ASN A 237 -27.33 13.63 3.27
CA ASN A 237 -28.34 12.60 3.07
C ASN A 237 -27.80 11.38 2.31
N GLN A 238 -26.54 11.40 1.87
CA GLN A 238 -25.89 10.33 1.10
C GLN A 238 -26.62 10.00 -0.22
N ASN A 239 -27.26 11.00 -0.81
CA ASN A 239 -28.04 10.84 -2.03
C ASN A 239 -27.41 11.63 -3.17
N ALA A 240 -27.61 11.15 -4.40
CA ALA A 240 -27.23 11.91 -5.58
C ALA A 240 -28.07 13.20 -5.67
N TYR A 241 -27.46 14.27 -6.16
CA TYR A 241 -28.13 15.51 -6.54
C TYR A 241 -28.16 15.66 -8.07
N ASP A 242 -29.21 16.31 -8.55
CA ASP A 242 -29.41 16.69 -9.94
C ASP A 242 -29.80 18.17 -9.95
N ILE A 243 -28.90 19.00 -10.47
CA ILE A 243 -29.08 20.45 -10.47
C ILE A 243 -28.73 21.03 -11.83
N VAL A 244 -29.42 22.11 -12.19
CA VAL A 244 -29.11 22.92 -13.35
C VAL A 244 -28.74 24.33 -12.88
N TYR A 245 -27.58 24.84 -13.28
CA TYR A 245 -27.12 26.18 -12.95
C TYR A 245 -26.43 26.85 -14.15
N ARG A 246 -26.31 28.18 -14.09
CA ARG A 246 -25.61 28.98 -15.08
C ARG A 246 -24.15 29.21 -14.67
N THR A 247 -23.21 28.93 -15.57
CA THR A 247 -21.81 29.37 -15.44
C THR A 247 -21.59 30.66 -16.22
N VAL A 248 -20.72 31.54 -15.72
CA VAL A 248 -20.49 32.88 -16.25
C VAL A 248 -19.01 33.09 -16.54
N ALA A 249 -18.69 33.48 -17.77
CA ALA A 249 -17.35 33.90 -18.15
C ALA A 249 -17.00 35.25 -17.51
N PRO A 250 -15.89 35.38 -16.78
CA PRO A 250 -15.57 36.61 -16.03
C PRO A 250 -15.28 37.82 -16.91
N LEU A 251 -14.69 37.62 -18.09
CA LEU A 251 -14.26 38.71 -18.97
C LEU A 251 -15.36 39.16 -19.94
N THR A 252 -16.20 38.24 -20.40
CA THR A 252 -17.20 38.49 -21.44
C THR A 252 -18.63 38.48 -20.93
N GLY A 253 -18.88 37.99 -19.72
CA GLY A 253 -20.23 37.80 -19.17
C GLY A 253 -21.05 36.73 -19.92
N SER A 254 -20.42 35.94 -20.79
CA SER A 254 -21.11 34.86 -21.53
C SER A 254 -21.61 33.79 -20.57
N ILE A 255 -22.79 33.25 -20.85
CA ILE A 255 -23.48 32.29 -19.97
C ILE A 255 -23.57 30.93 -20.65
N LYS A 256 -23.27 29.85 -19.90
CA LYS A 256 -23.61 28.46 -20.27
C LYS A 256 -24.55 27.88 -19.22
N TRP A 257 -25.53 27.08 -19.67
CA TRP A 257 -26.39 26.30 -18.79
C TRP A 257 -25.83 24.90 -18.64
N ILE A 258 -25.54 24.50 -17.41
CA ILE A 258 -24.92 23.21 -17.08
C ILE A 258 -25.87 22.42 -16.19
N ARG A 259 -26.09 21.15 -16.53
CA ARG A 259 -26.74 20.18 -15.65
C ARG A 259 -25.65 19.34 -14.98
N ALA A 260 -25.60 19.35 -13.66
CA ALA A 260 -24.66 18.59 -12.86
C ALA A 260 -25.39 17.47 -12.10
N LEU A 261 -24.93 16.25 -12.32
CA LEU A 261 -25.34 15.05 -11.60
C LEU A 261 -24.17 14.61 -10.73
N GLY A 262 -24.31 14.71 -9.41
CA GLY A 262 -23.23 14.36 -8.49
C GLY A 262 -23.73 13.53 -7.32
N GLY A 263 -22.83 12.86 -6.63
CA GLY A 263 -23.13 12.10 -5.43
C GLY A 263 -21.85 11.84 -4.64
N THR A 264 -22.00 11.56 -3.35
CA THR A 264 -20.89 11.24 -2.47
C THR A 264 -20.65 9.73 -2.43
N GLY A 265 -19.45 9.30 -2.81
CA GLY A 265 -18.99 7.93 -2.58
C GLY A 265 -18.42 7.80 -1.16
N TYR A 266 -18.83 6.78 -0.43
CA TYR A 266 -18.28 6.44 0.89
C TYR A 266 -17.42 5.19 0.77
N ALA A 267 -16.29 5.13 1.48
CA ALA A 267 -15.49 3.91 1.57
C ALA A 267 -16.35 2.75 2.15
N SER A 268 -16.07 1.52 1.72
CA SER A 268 -16.86 0.32 2.02
C SER A 268 -16.96 -0.07 3.49
N ASP A 269 -16.28 0.62 4.40
CA ASP A 269 -16.29 0.40 5.85
C ASP A 269 -17.09 1.46 6.64
N GLY A 270 -17.67 2.46 5.96
CA GLY A 270 -18.48 3.51 6.59
C GLY A 270 -17.74 4.40 7.58
N THR A 271 -16.40 4.37 7.63
CA THR A 271 -15.61 5.13 8.60
C THR A 271 -14.68 6.11 7.87
N ILE A 272 -14.37 7.22 8.55
CA ILE A 272 -13.26 8.17 8.27
C ILE A 272 -13.58 9.41 7.41
N ALA A 273 -14.55 10.21 7.88
CA ALA A 273 -14.44 11.67 7.79
C ALA A 273 -14.69 12.29 9.17
N VAL A 274 -15.79 11.88 9.82
CA VAL A 274 -16.16 12.35 11.17
C VAL A 274 -15.15 11.93 12.24
N ALA A 275 -14.64 10.69 12.21
CA ALA A 275 -13.70 10.19 13.20
C ALA A 275 -12.34 10.91 13.16
N ARG A 276 -11.84 11.23 11.95
CA ARG A 276 -10.59 11.98 11.77
C ARG A 276 -10.73 13.43 12.25
N THR A 277 -11.84 14.07 11.89
CA THR A 277 -12.14 15.45 12.31
C THR A 277 -12.34 15.54 13.82
N PHE A 278 -13.11 14.62 14.41
CA PHE A 278 -13.28 14.55 15.86
C PHE A 278 -11.95 14.29 16.58
N GLY A 279 -11.14 13.34 16.07
CA GLY A 279 -9.82 13.05 16.60
C GLY A 279 -8.89 14.28 16.57
N LEU A 280 -8.95 15.08 15.50
CA LEU A 280 -8.17 16.32 15.38
C LEU A 280 -8.62 17.37 16.41
N PHE A 281 -9.92 17.64 16.54
CA PHE A 281 -10.44 18.58 17.54
C PHE A 281 -10.13 18.14 18.98
N PHE A 282 -10.26 16.84 19.27
CA PHE A 282 -9.94 16.28 20.58
C PHE A 282 -8.44 16.40 20.91
N ALA A 283 -7.56 16.07 19.97
CA ALA A 283 -6.12 16.24 20.14
C ALA A 283 -5.74 17.72 20.37
N THR A 284 -6.41 18.63 19.65
CA THR A 284 -6.24 20.09 19.82
C THR A 284 -6.65 20.53 21.22
N ALA A 285 -7.78 20.02 21.74
CA ALA A 285 -8.27 20.36 23.08
C ALA A 285 -7.33 19.85 24.19
N ILE A 286 -6.80 18.63 24.04
CA ILE A 286 -5.80 18.09 24.99
C ILE A 286 -4.53 18.93 24.97
N ALA A 287 -4.05 19.32 23.79
CA ALA A 287 -2.84 20.13 23.66
C ALA A 287 -2.98 21.50 24.35
N GLU A 288 -4.14 22.15 24.22
CA GLU A 288 -4.43 23.40 24.95
C GLU A 288 -4.52 23.16 26.47
N LEU A 289 -5.29 22.15 26.90
CA LEU A 289 -5.46 21.82 28.33
C LEU A 289 -4.11 21.56 29.01
N LEU A 290 -3.26 20.73 28.40
CA LEU A 290 -1.91 20.45 28.90
C LEU A 290 -1.04 21.71 28.94
N GLY A 291 -1.09 22.52 27.89
CA GLY A 291 -0.34 23.77 27.78
C GLY A 291 -0.67 24.77 28.90
N CYS A 292 -1.94 24.81 29.32
CA CYS A 292 -2.42 25.68 30.40
C CYS A 292 -2.29 25.05 31.80
N TYR A 293 -2.42 23.73 31.91
CA TYR A 293 -2.39 23.01 33.19
C TYR A 293 -0.98 22.87 33.77
N LEU A 294 0.03 22.63 32.93
CA LEU A 294 1.41 22.44 33.39
C LEU A 294 2.00 23.69 34.09
N PRO A 295 1.80 24.92 33.60
CA PRO A 295 2.18 26.13 34.32
C PRO A 295 1.39 26.31 35.63
N LEU A 296 0.10 25.94 35.65
CA LEU A 296 -0.71 26.01 36.87
C LEU A 296 -0.16 25.09 37.97
N LEU A 297 0.31 23.89 37.64
CA LEU A 297 0.97 22.99 38.60
C LEU A 297 2.23 23.60 39.21
N TRP A 298 3.03 24.30 38.39
CA TRP A 298 4.21 25.01 38.87
C TRP A 298 3.84 26.16 39.82
N LEU A 299 2.90 27.02 39.42
CA LEU A 299 2.44 28.16 40.24
C LEU A 299 1.74 27.71 41.53
N SER A 300 1.10 26.56 41.52
CA SER A 300 0.44 25.97 42.70
C SER A 300 1.41 25.24 43.64
N GLY A 301 2.72 25.23 43.34
CA GLY A 301 3.74 24.55 44.15
C GLY A 301 3.73 23.03 44.07
N ARG A 302 2.96 22.45 43.12
CA ARG A 302 2.83 21.00 42.90
C ARG A 302 3.78 20.46 41.83
N GLY A 303 4.58 21.34 41.21
CA GLY A 303 5.50 21.00 40.13
C GLY A 303 6.71 21.93 40.03
N SER A 304 7.71 21.52 39.26
CA SER A 304 8.95 22.27 39.02
C SER A 304 8.81 23.29 37.89
N ALA A 305 9.64 24.33 37.89
CA ALA A 305 9.73 25.32 36.80
C ALA A 305 10.06 24.67 35.44
N TRP A 306 10.67 23.49 35.44
CA TRP A 306 10.94 22.69 34.23
C TRP A 306 9.67 22.31 33.45
N LEU A 307 8.48 22.35 34.07
CA LEU A 307 7.20 22.11 33.39
C LEU A 307 6.85 23.21 32.38
N ALA A 308 7.51 24.37 32.41
CA ALA A 308 7.29 25.45 31.44
C ALA A 308 7.69 25.05 30.00
N LEU A 309 8.71 24.20 29.84
CA LEU A 309 9.16 23.73 28.52
C LEU A 309 8.11 22.83 27.82
N PRO A 310 7.63 21.72 28.43
CA PRO A 310 6.58 20.92 27.82
C PRO A 310 5.26 21.68 27.68
N ALA A 311 4.96 22.64 28.56
CA ALA A 311 3.81 23.54 28.41
C ALA A 311 3.90 24.37 27.12
N ALA A 312 5.04 25.02 26.89
CA ALA A 312 5.28 25.81 25.68
C ALA A 312 5.21 24.95 24.42
N LEU A 313 5.80 23.74 24.44
CA LEU A 313 5.71 22.79 23.34
C LEU A 313 4.26 22.38 23.06
N SER A 314 3.47 22.11 24.10
CA SER A 314 2.06 21.75 23.98
C SER A 314 1.24 22.88 23.33
N LEU A 315 1.50 24.14 23.70
CA LEU A 315 0.84 25.30 23.07
C LEU A 315 1.29 25.50 21.62
N MET A 316 2.54 25.23 21.28
CA MET A 316 3.00 25.24 19.88
C MET A 316 2.29 24.17 19.05
N VAL A 317 2.15 22.96 19.60
CA VAL A 317 1.40 21.88 18.95
C VAL A 317 -0.07 22.25 18.80
N PHE A 318 -0.70 22.86 19.81
CA PHE A 318 -2.07 23.37 19.72
C PHE A 318 -2.24 24.35 18.54
N VAL A 319 -1.36 25.35 18.41
CA VAL A 319 -1.41 26.32 17.31
C VAL A 319 -1.22 25.62 15.95
N TRP A 320 -0.30 24.66 15.87
CA TRP A 320 -0.08 23.89 14.64
C TRP A 320 -1.31 23.02 14.29
N LEU A 321 -1.92 22.33 15.25
CA LEU A 321 -3.11 21.53 15.03
C LEU A 321 -4.30 22.38 14.55
N LEU A 322 -4.45 23.62 15.03
CA LEU A 322 -5.46 24.54 14.51
C LEU A 322 -5.30 24.82 13.01
N THR A 323 -4.08 24.84 12.47
CA THR A 323 -3.86 25.04 11.02
C THR A 323 -4.30 23.88 10.15
N LEU A 324 -4.55 22.70 10.73
CA LEU A 324 -4.96 21.49 10.01
C LEU A 324 -6.49 21.36 9.89
N HIS A 325 -7.27 22.27 10.47
CA HIS A 325 -8.73 22.23 10.38
C HIS A 325 -9.21 22.84 9.06
N PRO A 326 -10.14 22.18 8.35
CA PRO A 326 -10.49 22.53 6.97
C PRO A 326 -11.53 23.66 6.81
N ASP A 327 -11.93 24.35 7.90
CA ASP A 327 -13.00 25.35 7.89
C ASP A 327 -12.49 26.77 8.18
N ALA A 328 -13.33 27.77 7.88
CA ALA A 328 -13.08 29.15 8.28
C ALA A 328 -12.80 29.25 9.79
N SER A 329 -11.76 30.00 10.16
CA SER A 329 -11.21 30.04 11.52
C SER A 329 -12.27 30.28 12.60
N GLY A 330 -13.22 31.20 12.38
CA GLY A 330 -14.31 31.47 13.33
C GLY A 330 -15.22 30.27 13.62
N ARG A 331 -15.51 29.43 12.61
CA ARG A 331 -16.32 28.20 12.78
C ARG A 331 -15.51 27.07 13.41
N VAL A 332 -14.22 26.98 13.09
CA VAL A 332 -13.28 26.09 13.76
C VAL A 332 -13.26 26.41 15.25
N TYR A 333 -13.07 27.67 15.64
CA TYR A 333 -13.07 28.07 17.06
C TYR A 333 -14.39 27.78 17.78
N ALA A 334 -15.54 27.97 17.11
CA ALA A 334 -16.84 27.66 17.70
C ALA A 334 -17.03 26.16 17.94
N THR A 335 -16.68 25.31 16.97
CA THR A 335 -16.79 23.85 17.06
C THR A 335 -15.77 23.29 18.06
N TYR A 336 -14.54 23.79 17.97
CA TYR A 336 -13.47 23.53 18.90
C TYR A 336 -13.88 23.82 20.35
N GLY A 337 -14.48 24.98 20.61
CA GLY A 337 -14.90 25.38 21.95
C GLY A 337 -15.87 24.40 22.61
N ALA A 338 -16.80 23.82 21.85
CA ALA A 338 -17.71 22.81 22.39
C ALA A 338 -17.01 21.48 22.71
N ILE A 339 -16.08 21.06 21.86
CA ILE A 339 -15.26 19.85 22.10
C ILE A 339 -14.31 20.08 23.27
N TYR A 340 -13.75 21.29 23.40
CA TYR A 340 -12.95 21.70 24.55
C TYR A 340 -13.76 21.61 25.84
N ILE A 341 -15.00 22.11 25.89
CA ILE A 341 -15.88 21.99 27.06
C ILE A 341 -16.09 20.51 27.43
N ALA A 342 -16.43 19.65 26.46
CA ALA A 342 -16.59 18.22 26.70
C ALA A 342 -15.30 17.57 27.25
N THR A 343 -14.17 17.92 26.65
CA THR A 343 -12.85 17.41 27.05
C THR A 343 -12.47 17.89 28.45
N ALA A 344 -12.76 19.14 28.80
CA ALA A 344 -12.51 19.72 30.11
C ALA A 344 -13.38 19.07 31.21
N ILE A 345 -14.63 18.70 30.93
CA ILE A 345 -15.45 17.92 31.87
C ILE A 345 -14.90 16.50 32.05
N GLY A 346 -14.38 15.89 31.00
CA GLY A 346 -13.62 14.63 31.12
C GLY A 346 -12.37 14.80 31.99
N TRP A 347 -11.62 15.88 31.78
CA TRP A 347 -10.44 16.24 32.56
C TRP A 347 -10.76 16.44 34.04
N LEU A 348 -11.86 17.12 34.35
CA LEU A 348 -12.37 17.31 35.72
C LEU A 348 -12.55 15.97 36.46
N TYR A 349 -13.03 14.95 35.77
CA TYR A 349 -13.17 13.60 36.32
C TYR A 349 -11.82 12.87 36.45
N PHE A 350 -11.03 12.81 35.37
CA PHE A 350 -9.84 11.95 35.32
C PHE A 350 -8.60 12.53 35.99
N VAL A 351 -8.43 13.85 35.93
CA VAL A 351 -7.21 14.54 36.42
C VAL A 351 -7.48 15.23 37.74
N ASP A 352 -8.61 15.94 37.86
CA ASP A 352 -8.96 16.64 39.10
C ASP A 352 -9.69 15.74 40.11
N GLY A 353 -10.16 14.56 39.68
CA GLY A 353 -10.82 13.57 40.55
C GLY A 353 -12.21 13.98 41.02
N VAL A 354 -12.84 14.97 40.37
CA VAL A 354 -14.16 15.49 40.73
C VAL A 354 -15.22 14.84 39.85
N THR A 355 -16.22 14.20 40.45
CA THR A 355 -17.35 13.60 39.71
C THR A 355 -18.20 14.68 39.06
N PRO A 356 -18.36 14.71 37.72
CA PRO A 356 -19.20 15.69 37.05
C PRO A 356 -20.65 15.60 37.52
N SER A 357 -21.28 16.75 37.69
CA SER A 357 -22.69 16.86 38.04
C SER A 357 -23.58 16.69 36.81
N TRP A 358 -24.87 16.45 37.04
CA TRP A 358 -25.85 16.42 35.95
C TRP A 358 -25.86 17.71 35.11
N ASN A 359 -25.66 18.86 35.76
CA ASN A 359 -25.63 20.16 35.08
C ASN A 359 -24.44 20.27 34.11
N ASP A 360 -23.30 19.64 34.42
CA ASP A 360 -22.13 19.65 33.55
C ASP A 360 -22.40 18.89 32.25
N TYR A 361 -23.07 17.73 32.35
CA TYR A 361 -23.47 16.97 31.17
C TYR A 361 -24.52 17.70 30.32
N VAL A 362 -25.47 18.39 30.95
CA VAL A 362 -26.44 19.24 30.24
C VAL A 362 -25.71 20.40 29.54
N GLY A 363 -24.75 21.03 30.21
CA GLY A 363 -23.92 22.08 29.63
C GLY A 363 -23.12 21.62 28.42
N VAL A 364 -22.48 20.44 28.49
CA VAL A 364 -21.80 19.80 27.36
C VAL A 364 -22.78 19.55 26.21
N GLY A 365 -23.96 19.01 26.50
CA GLY A 365 -25.00 18.77 25.48
C GLY A 365 -25.44 20.05 24.77
N LEU A 366 -25.64 21.14 25.52
CA LEU A 366 -26.01 22.45 24.96
C LEU A 366 -24.87 23.05 24.11
N ALA A 367 -23.62 22.94 24.57
CA ALA A 367 -22.47 23.42 23.83
C ALA A 367 -22.28 22.67 22.51
N LEU A 368 -22.39 21.33 22.53
CA LEU A 368 -22.30 20.51 21.33
C LEU A 368 -23.47 20.77 20.37
N ALA A 369 -24.68 20.97 20.88
CA ALA A 369 -25.83 21.35 20.05
C ALA A 369 -25.63 22.72 19.40
N GLY A 370 -25.12 23.71 20.14
CA GLY A 370 -24.80 25.04 19.63
C GLY A 370 -23.67 25.03 18.59
N ALA A 371 -22.61 24.25 18.83
CA ALA A 371 -21.57 24.03 17.82
C ALA A 371 -22.13 23.33 16.58
N GLY A 372 -23.01 22.33 16.76
CA GLY A 372 -23.70 21.66 15.67
C GLY A 372 -24.53 22.63 14.83
N THR A 373 -25.27 23.56 15.43
CA THR A 373 -26.03 24.56 14.66
C THR A 373 -25.13 25.55 13.93
N ILE A 374 -23.98 25.94 14.51
CA ILE A 374 -22.99 26.81 13.85
C ILE A 374 -22.30 26.06 12.70
N ALA A 375 -21.97 24.79 12.88
CA ALA A 375 -21.39 23.95 11.84
C ALA A 375 -22.39 23.70 10.69
N LEU A 376 -23.67 23.48 11.01
CA LEU A 376 -24.74 23.27 10.04
C LEU A 376 -25.29 24.57 9.42
N GLY A 377 -25.02 25.73 10.02
CA GLY A 377 -25.41 27.05 9.53
C GLY A 377 -24.56 27.54 8.34
N GLN A 378 -24.18 26.63 7.44
CA GLN A 378 -23.51 26.96 6.18
C GLN A 378 -24.52 27.71 5.30
N ARG A 379 -24.29 29.00 5.14
CA ARG A 379 -24.92 29.86 4.13
C ARG A 379 -23.82 30.33 3.20
#